data_AF-A0A9Q4FRT5-F1
#
_entry.id   AF-A0A9Q4FRT5-F1
#
_cell.length_a   1.000
_cell.length_b   1.000
_cell.length_c   1.000
_cell.angle_alpha   90.00
_cell.angle_beta   90.00
_cell.angle_gamma   90.00
#
_symmetry.space_group_name_H-M   'P 1'
#
loop_
_entity.id
_entity.type
_entity.pdbx_description
1 polymer ?
#
loop_
_entity_poly.entity_id
_entity_poly.type
_entity_poly.pdbx_seq_one_letter_code
_entity_poly.pdbx_strand_id
1 'polypeptide(L)'
;MRDIQIDLDVHRRIEAGRLSFEEDENLILRRLLGIDRANPSSTQTRVRATRSSGAYSTFIGRTPVEANNLKELLRRSILIAENMQPGLIERLSREVTPKGRHIVAKSPNALYPKAHLVEFAERLDDTWWFDSNVGKNQVVAYLRKIAKILMLTDLPTISKRSEKTTVNLDDIELDLSGI
;
A
#
# COMPACT_ATOMS: atom_id res chain seq x y z
N MET A 1 -12.30 35.62 1.13
CA MET A 1 -12.56 36.30 2.41
C MET A 1 -14.07 36.26 2.63
N ARG A 2 -14.53 35.90 3.83
CA ARG A 2 -15.97 35.90 4.16
C ARG A 2 -16.13 36.80 5.36
N ASP A 3 -17.10 37.70 5.29
CA ASP A 3 -17.34 38.69 6.34
C ASP A 3 -18.41 38.16 7.30
N ILE A 4 -18.20 38.39 8.59
CA ILE A 4 -19.13 38.01 9.67
C ILE A 4 -19.31 39.24 10.54
N GLN A 5 -20.57 39.61 10.78
CA GLN A 5 -20.88 40.69 11.71
C GLN A 5 -20.94 40.13 13.13
N ILE A 6 -20.26 40.81 14.06
CA ILE A 6 -20.23 40.46 15.48
C ILE A 6 -20.51 41.71 16.32
N ASP A 7 -21.06 41.50 17.51
CA ASP A 7 -21.33 42.59 18.44
C ASP A 7 -20.04 43.20 19.01
N LEU A 8 -20.11 44.47 19.43
CA LEU A 8 -18.97 45.23 19.94
C LEU A 8 -18.30 44.55 21.15
N ASP A 9 -19.08 43.93 22.03
CA ASP A 9 -18.55 43.24 23.21
C ASP A 9 -17.81 41.95 22.84
N VAL A 10 -18.25 41.26 21.79
CA VAL A 10 -17.55 40.08 21.25
C VAL A 10 -16.24 40.50 20.60
N HIS A 11 -16.27 41.58 19.82
CA HIS A 11 -15.07 42.15 19.21
C HIS A 11 -14.03 42.54 20.26
N ARG A 12 -14.42 43.24 21.34
CA ARG A 12 -13.53 43.60 22.46
C ARG A 12 -12.92 42.36 23.12
N ARG A 13 -13.70 41.29 23.30
CA ARG A 13 -13.20 40.04 23.88
C ARG A 13 -12.21 39.31 22.98
N ILE A 14 -12.40 39.37 21.66
CA ILE A 14 -11.44 38.83 20.70
C ILE A 14 -10.13 39.63 20.79
N GLU A 15 -10.19 40.95 20.69
CA GLU A 15 -9.01 41.83 20.73
C GLU A 15 -8.22 41.74 22.04
N ALA A 16 -8.88 41.54 23.18
CA ALA A 16 -8.20 41.31 24.46
C ALA A 16 -7.32 40.03 24.45
N GLY A 17 -7.56 39.11 23.54
CA GLY A 17 -6.77 37.90 23.33
C GLY A 17 -5.58 38.06 22.40
N ARG A 18 -5.32 39.26 21.84
CA ARG A 18 -4.22 39.55 20.93
C ARG A 18 -2.87 39.48 21.64
N LEU A 19 -1.89 38.80 21.02
CA LEU A 19 -0.53 38.68 21.55
C LEU A 19 0.49 39.55 20.81
N SER A 20 0.16 39.97 19.58
CA SER A 20 1.02 40.82 18.73
C SER A 20 0.16 41.80 17.92
N PHE A 21 0.70 42.98 17.65
CA PHE A 21 0.06 43.98 16.79
C PHE A 21 -0.12 43.51 15.34
N GLU A 22 0.70 42.56 14.87
CA GLU A 22 0.65 42.02 13.51
C GLU A 22 -0.24 40.76 13.39
N GLU A 23 -0.93 40.36 14.46
CA GLU A 23 -1.74 39.15 14.48
C GLU A 23 -3.06 39.32 13.70
N ASP A 24 -3.47 38.34 12.88
CA ASP A 24 -4.76 38.37 12.17
C ASP A 24 -5.92 37.99 13.11
N GLU A 25 -7.10 38.59 12.94
CA GLU A 25 -8.26 38.32 13.82
C GLU A 25 -8.69 36.85 13.77
N ASN A 26 -8.52 36.18 12.62
CA ASN A 26 -8.82 34.75 12.51
C ASN A 26 -7.86 33.89 13.34
N LEU A 27 -6.60 34.29 13.50
CA LEU A 27 -5.63 33.58 14.34
C LEU A 27 -6.01 33.69 15.81
N ILE A 28 -6.43 34.89 16.24
CA ILE A 28 -6.90 35.13 17.60
C ILE A 28 -8.13 34.25 17.90
N LEU A 29 -9.10 34.24 16.98
CA LEU A 29 -10.31 33.43 17.08
C LEU A 29 -10.01 31.94 17.18
N ARG A 30 -9.13 31.41 16.33
CA ARG A 30 -8.76 29.97 16.34
C ARG A 30 -8.10 29.54 17.64
N ARG A 31 -7.27 30.41 18.22
CA ARG A 31 -6.65 30.19 19.53
C ARG A 31 -7.69 30.22 20.65
N LEU A 32 -8.54 31.24 20.72
CA LEU A 32 -9.57 31.39 21.76
C LEU A 32 -10.57 30.23 21.73
N LEU A 33 -10.93 29.76 20.53
CA LEU A 33 -11.83 28.62 20.32
C LEU A 33 -11.13 27.26 20.48
N GLY A 34 -9.82 27.24 20.74
CA GLY A 34 -9.04 26.00 20.89
C GLY A 34 -8.96 25.14 19.61
N ILE A 35 -9.26 25.72 18.45
CA ILE A 35 -9.22 25.03 17.15
C ILE A 35 -7.78 24.61 16.84
N ASP A 36 -6.80 25.42 17.24
CA ASP A 36 -5.38 25.07 17.05
C ASP A 36 -4.87 24.06 18.11
N ARG A 37 -5.56 23.89 19.25
CA ARG A 37 -5.27 22.79 20.20
C ARG A 37 -5.77 21.44 19.67
N ALA A 38 -6.76 21.45 18.78
CA ALA A 38 -7.23 20.26 18.07
C ALA A 38 -6.35 19.91 16.85
N ASN A 39 -5.33 20.72 16.55
CA ASN A 39 -4.46 20.51 15.39
C ASN A 39 -2.98 20.55 15.82
N PRO A 40 -2.37 19.42 16.22
CA PRO A 40 -0.93 19.34 16.31
C PRO A 40 -0.35 19.37 14.89
N SER A 41 -0.25 20.55 14.30
CA SER A 41 0.66 20.84 13.19
C SER A 41 2.05 21.14 13.75
N SER A 42 2.53 20.33 14.70
CA SER A 42 3.95 20.13 14.76
C SER A 42 4.30 19.41 13.48
N THR A 43 5.21 20.00 12.71
CA THR A 43 6.07 19.31 11.77
C THR A 43 6.94 18.32 12.57
N GLN A 44 6.31 17.38 13.26
CA GLN A 44 6.91 16.08 13.43
C GLN A 44 7.01 15.57 12.02
N THR A 45 8.22 15.65 11.46
CA THR A 45 8.73 14.61 10.59
C THR A 45 8.18 13.32 11.20
N ARG A 46 7.09 12.79 10.64
CA ARG A 46 6.69 11.43 10.92
C ARG A 46 7.90 10.68 10.46
N VAL A 47 8.80 10.38 11.40
CA VAL A 47 9.75 9.29 11.26
C VAL A 47 8.81 8.16 10.91
N ARG A 48 8.73 7.86 9.60
CA ARG A 48 7.90 6.77 9.10
C ARG A 48 8.35 5.63 9.98
N ALA A 49 7.46 5.17 10.88
CA ALA A 49 7.77 4.04 11.74
C ALA A 49 8.42 3.01 10.83
N THR A 50 9.68 2.71 11.10
CA THR A 50 10.51 1.89 10.21
C THR A 50 9.68 0.68 9.91
N ARG A 51 9.14 0.57 8.68
CA ARG A 51 8.13 -0.44 8.37
C ARG A 51 8.80 -1.75 8.72
N SER A 52 8.36 -2.39 9.82
CA SER A 52 8.98 -3.64 10.24
C SER A 52 8.84 -4.58 9.05
N SER A 53 9.98 -4.92 8.43
CA SER A 53 10.06 -6.01 7.48
C SER A 53 9.70 -7.25 8.28
N GLY A 54 8.42 -7.61 8.25
CA GLY A 54 7.92 -8.84 8.84
C GLY A 54 8.14 -9.95 7.85
N ALA A 55 8.54 -11.12 8.34
CA ALA A 55 8.40 -12.32 7.54
C ALA A 55 6.91 -12.63 7.36
N TYR A 56 6.53 -12.98 6.15
CA TYR A 56 5.17 -13.35 5.79
C TYR A 56 5.20 -14.73 5.13
N SER A 57 4.10 -15.46 5.31
CA SER A 57 3.85 -16.69 4.57
C SER A 57 2.40 -16.74 4.09
N THR A 58 2.19 -17.46 3.00
CA THR A 58 0.89 -17.82 2.44
C THR A 58 0.97 -19.19 1.77
N PHE A 59 -0.15 -19.69 1.29
CA PHE A 59 -0.22 -20.93 0.51
C PHE A 59 -0.88 -20.63 -0.83
N ILE A 60 -0.29 -21.15 -1.91
CA ILE A 60 -0.93 -21.20 -3.23
C ILE A 60 -1.26 -22.67 -3.49
N GLY A 61 -2.51 -23.04 -3.24
CA GLY A 61 -2.94 -24.44 -3.22
C GLY A 61 -2.24 -25.17 -2.09
N ARG A 62 -1.40 -26.15 -2.42
CA ARG A 62 -0.59 -26.90 -1.46
C ARG A 62 0.84 -26.39 -1.31
N THR A 63 1.22 -25.39 -2.09
CA THR A 63 2.59 -24.87 -2.13
C THR A 63 2.75 -23.74 -1.10
N PRO A 64 3.60 -23.90 -0.07
CA PRO A 64 3.91 -22.81 0.84
C PRO A 64 4.73 -21.74 0.12
N VAL A 65 4.42 -20.47 0.40
CA VAL A 65 5.14 -19.32 -0.13
C VAL A 65 5.57 -18.43 1.03
N GLU A 66 6.85 -18.11 1.07
CA GLU A 66 7.47 -17.40 2.19
C GLU A 66 8.31 -16.24 1.70
N ALA A 67 8.24 -15.10 2.41
CA ALA A 67 8.98 -13.90 2.06
C ALA A 67 9.24 -12.99 3.27
N ASN A 68 10.19 -12.05 3.14
CA ASN A 68 10.57 -11.09 4.19
C ASN A 68 9.79 -9.76 4.15
N ASN A 69 8.90 -9.61 3.17
CA ASN A 69 8.00 -8.49 3.04
C ASN A 69 6.81 -8.89 2.13
N LEU A 70 5.78 -8.04 2.10
CA LEU A 70 4.55 -8.31 1.35
C LEU A 70 4.72 -8.25 -0.17
N LYS A 71 5.59 -7.38 -0.69
CA LYS A 71 5.81 -7.27 -2.15
C LYS A 71 6.46 -8.53 -2.70
N GLU A 72 7.43 -9.07 -1.96
CA GLU A 72 8.15 -10.27 -2.31
C GLU A 72 7.26 -11.51 -2.17
N LEU A 73 6.40 -11.53 -1.15
CA LEU A 73 5.37 -12.57 -1.02
C LEU A 73 4.48 -12.61 -2.26
N LEU A 74 3.98 -11.45 -2.68
CA LEU A 74 3.14 -11.34 -3.87
C LEU A 74 3.90 -11.77 -5.13
N ARG A 75 5.14 -11.30 -5.32
CA ARG A 75 5.98 -11.66 -6.47
C ARG A 75 6.14 -13.18 -6.57
N ARG A 76 6.57 -13.83 -5.49
CA ARG A 76 6.77 -15.30 -5.43
C ARG A 76 5.46 -16.05 -5.69
N SER A 77 4.36 -15.58 -5.10
CA SER A 77 3.04 -16.18 -5.34
C SER A 77 2.61 -16.11 -6.82
N ILE A 78 2.90 -15.01 -7.52
CA ILE A 78 2.59 -14.89 -8.95
C ILE A 78 3.43 -15.88 -9.77
N LEU A 79 4.73 -15.96 -9.51
CA LEU A 79 5.63 -16.88 -10.23
C LEU A 79 5.28 -18.36 -10.00
N ILE A 80 4.99 -18.73 -8.75
CA ILE A 80 4.53 -20.09 -8.41
C ILE A 80 3.21 -20.39 -9.12
N ALA A 81 2.28 -19.43 -9.16
CA ALA A 81 1.01 -19.61 -9.84
C ALA A 81 1.16 -19.76 -11.37
N GLU A 82 2.08 -19.01 -11.98
CA GLU A 82 2.42 -19.17 -13.41
C GLU A 82 3.03 -20.55 -13.69
N ASN A 83 3.92 -21.04 -12.82
CA ASN A 83 4.50 -22.37 -12.97
C ASN A 83 3.45 -23.48 -12.79
N MET A 84 2.45 -23.29 -11.92
CA MET A 84 1.34 -24.23 -11.76
C MET A 84 0.41 -24.24 -12.98
N GLN A 85 0.19 -23.07 -13.60
CA GLN A 85 -0.63 -22.94 -14.79
C GLN A 85 -0.06 -21.88 -15.74
N PRO A 86 0.74 -22.30 -16.75
CA PRO A 86 1.28 -21.38 -17.74
C PRO A 86 0.20 -20.55 -18.44
N GLY A 87 0.44 -19.26 -18.62
CA GLY A 87 -0.52 -18.29 -19.13
C GLY A 87 -1.41 -17.64 -18.05
N LEU A 88 -1.15 -17.91 -16.77
CA LEU A 88 -1.85 -17.27 -15.65
C LEU A 88 -1.57 -15.77 -15.60
N ILE A 89 -0.33 -15.32 -15.79
CA ILE A 89 0.07 -13.91 -15.80
C ILE A 89 -0.71 -13.15 -16.88
N GLU A 90 -0.83 -13.74 -18.07
CA GLU A 90 -1.60 -13.15 -19.18
C GLU A 90 -3.08 -12.98 -18.80
N ARG A 91 -3.68 -13.99 -18.14
CA ARG A 91 -5.06 -13.90 -17.62
C ARG A 91 -5.18 -12.86 -16.50
N LEU A 92 -4.22 -12.83 -15.59
CA LEU A 92 -4.16 -11.91 -14.45
C LEU A 92 -3.99 -10.45 -14.92
N SER A 93 -3.33 -10.23 -16.05
CA SER A 93 -3.15 -8.89 -16.64
C SER A 93 -4.48 -8.23 -17.06
N ARG A 94 -5.48 -9.05 -17.39
CA ARG A 94 -6.82 -8.59 -17.81
C ARG A 94 -7.70 -8.24 -16.60
N GLU A 95 -7.31 -8.67 -15.40
CA GLU A 95 -8.06 -8.44 -14.18
C GLU A 95 -7.77 -7.04 -13.63
N VAL A 96 -8.79 -6.18 -13.65
CA VAL A 96 -8.73 -4.85 -13.04
C VAL A 96 -9.29 -4.91 -11.63
N THR A 97 -8.68 -4.18 -10.71
CA THR A 97 -9.22 -3.97 -9.36
C THR A 97 -10.32 -2.90 -9.39
N PRO A 98 -11.22 -2.83 -8.39
CA PRO A 98 -12.26 -1.78 -8.33
C PRO A 98 -11.72 -0.34 -8.37
N LYS A 99 -10.44 -0.15 -8.02
CA LYS A 99 -9.76 1.14 -8.05
C LYS A 99 -8.97 1.38 -9.35
N GLY A 100 -9.17 0.56 -10.38
CA GLY A 100 -8.53 0.71 -11.68
C GLY A 100 -7.07 0.26 -11.76
N ARG A 101 -6.53 -0.40 -10.73
CA ARG A 101 -5.16 -0.95 -10.75
C ARG A 101 -5.13 -2.36 -11.35
N HIS A 102 -4.09 -2.68 -12.07
CA HIS A 102 -3.76 -4.04 -12.49
C HIS A 102 -2.76 -4.68 -11.52
N ILE A 103 -2.81 -6.01 -11.39
CA ILE A 103 -1.84 -6.75 -10.57
C ILE A 103 -0.53 -6.92 -11.32
N VAL A 104 -0.63 -7.26 -12.60
CA VAL A 104 0.48 -7.41 -13.54
C VAL A 104 0.17 -6.71 -14.86
N ALA A 105 1.18 -6.18 -15.54
CA ALA A 105 1.03 -5.57 -16.86
C ALA A 105 2.34 -5.59 -17.66
N LYS A 106 2.26 -5.42 -18.98
CA LYS A 106 3.45 -5.34 -19.85
C LYS A 106 4.22 -4.02 -19.73
N SER A 107 3.61 -3.00 -19.14
CA SER A 107 4.28 -1.72 -18.89
C SER A 107 3.94 -1.17 -17.50
N PRO A 108 4.86 -0.45 -16.86
CA PRO A 108 4.62 0.24 -15.58
C PRO A 108 3.39 1.16 -15.60
N ASN A 109 3.19 1.86 -16.72
CA ASN A 109 2.10 2.81 -16.90
C ASN A 109 0.73 2.13 -16.92
N ALA A 110 0.66 0.87 -17.35
CA ALA A 110 -0.58 0.10 -17.38
C ALA A 110 -0.97 -0.47 -16.01
N LEU A 111 -0.07 -0.50 -15.02
CA LEU A 111 -0.39 -0.99 -13.67
C LEU A 111 -1.30 -0.05 -12.89
N TYR A 112 -1.13 1.26 -13.09
CA TYR A 112 -1.73 2.26 -12.24
C TYR A 112 -2.56 3.28 -13.03
N PRO A 113 -3.74 3.66 -12.54
CA PRO A 113 -4.51 4.75 -13.15
C PRO A 113 -3.88 6.13 -12.90
N LYS A 114 -2.92 6.25 -11.97
CA LYS A 114 -2.27 7.51 -11.59
C LYS A 114 -0.78 7.46 -11.92
N ALA A 115 -0.30 8.45 -12.66
CA ALA A 115 1.08 8.51 -13.16
C ALA A 115 2.15 8.48 -12.04
N HIS A 116 1.92 9.14 -10.90
CA HIS A 116 2.91 9.16 -9.80
C HIS A 116 3.11 7.80 -9.10
N LEU A 117 2.26 6.80 -9.37
CA LEU A 117 2.42 5.47 -8.77
C LEU A 117 3.35 4.56 -9.59
N VAL A 118 3.63 4.94 -10.83
CA VAL A 118 4.44 4.17 -11.78
C VAL A 118 5.85 3.91 -11.26
N GLU A 119 6.41 4.83 -10.46
CA GLU A 119 7.73 4.67 -9.83
C GLU A 119 7.82 3.47 -8.89
N PHE A 120 6.69 2.95 -8.41
CA PHE A 120 6.64 1.78 -7.55
C PHE A 120 6.38 0.48 -8.32
N ALA A 121 6.29 0.51 -9.65
CA ALA A 121 6.23 -0.72 -10.43
C ALA A 121 7.58 -1.45 -10.32
N GLU A 122 7.55 -2.76 -10.03
CA GLU A 122 8.75 -3.60 -10.07
C GLU A 122 8.63 -4.62 -11.19
N ARG A 123 9.76 -4.97 -11.82
CA ARG A 123 9.80 -6.02 -12.85
C ARG A 123 9.55 -7.37 -12.19
N LEU A 124 8.64 -8.14 -12.77
CA LEU A 124 8.39 -9.53 -12.40
C LEU A 124 9.42 -10.42 -13.10
N ASP A 125 9.50 -10.29 -14.42
CA ASP A 125 10.43 -10.94 -15.34
C ASP A 125 10.84 -9.95 -16.46
N ASP A 126 11.29 -10.47 -17.61
CA ASP A 126 11.72 -9.63 -18.71
C ASP A 126 10.61 -8.85 -19.41
N THR A 127 9.39 -9.37 -19.38
CA THR A 127 8.23 -8.86 -20.14
C THR A 127 7.19 -8.18 -19.23
N TRP A 128 7.11 -8.61 -17.97
CA TRP A 128 6.02 -8.27 -17.06
C TRP A 128 6.48 -7.41 -15.88
N TRP A 129 5.58 -6.53 -15.47
CA TRP A 129 5.69 -5.69 -14.29
C TRP A 129 4.57 -6.04 -13.32
N PHE A 130 4.78 -5.83 -12.02
CA PHE A 130 3.77 -6.05 -10.98
C PHE A 130 3.66 -4.87 -10.00
N ASP A 131 2.51 -4.76 -9.35
CA ASP A 131 2.25 -3.74 -8.32
C ASP A 131 3.02 -4.06 -7.02
N SER A 132 4.13 -3.36 -6.78
CA SER A 132 4.91 -3.51 -5.54
C SER A 132 4.41 -2.60 -4.40
N ASN A 133 3.59 -1.58 -4.72
CA ASN A 133 3.03 -0.64 -3.75
C ASN A 133 1.72 -1.17 -3.15
N VAL A 134 1.85 -2.26 -2.39
CA VAL A 134 0.74 -3.04 -1.85
C VAL A 134 0.76 -3.10 -0.33
N GLY A 135 -0.42 -2.88 0.27
CA GLY A 135 -0.68 -3.20 1.68
C GLY A 135 -1.19 -4.64 1.86
N LYS A 136 -1.23 -5.13 3.11
CA LYS A 136 -1.66 -6.50 3.43
C LYS A 136 -3.00 -6.89 2.79
N ASN A 137 -4.00 -6.02 2.91
CA ASN A 137 -5.34 -6.29 2.37
C ASN A 137 -5.36 -6.33 0.83
N GLN A 138 -4.50 -5.56 0.17
CA GLN A 138 -4.35 -5.61 -1.28
C GLN A 138 -3.71 -6.93 -1.71
N VAL A 139 -2.64 -7.36 -1.03
CA VAL A 139 -2.03 -8.67 -1.29
C VAL A 139 -3.05 -9.78 -1.11
N VAL A 140 -3.82 -9.80 -0.02
CA VAL A 140 -4.90 -10.80 0.16
C VAL A 140 -5.89 -10.77 -1.01
N ALA A 141 -6.32 -9.58 -1.45
CA ALA A 141 -7.24 -9.46 -2.58
C ALA A 141 -6.64 -9.99 -3.90
N TYR A 142 -5.35 -9.75 -4.13
CA TYR A 142 -4.63 -10.23 -5.31
C TYR A 142 -4.44 -11.74 -5.27
N LEU A 143 -4.04 -12.29 -4.12
CA LEU A 143 -3.91 -13.72 -3.91
C LEU A 143 -5.25 -14.44 -4.12
N ARG A 144 -6.36 -13.85 -3.67
CA ARG A 144 -7.71 -14.40 -3.95
C ARG A 144 -8.06 -14.41 -5.44
N LYS A 145 -7.65 -13.39 -6.20
CA LYS A 145 -7.81 -13.39 -7.67
C LYS A 145 -6.98 -14.49 -8.32
N ILE A 146 -5.73 -14.67 -7.90
CA ILE A 146 -4.86 -15.76 -8.36
C ILE A 146 -5.52 -17.12 -8.06
N ALA A 147 -5.96 -17.34 -6.82
CA ALA A 147 -6.64 -18.57 -6.41
C ALA A 147 -7.91 -18.84 -7.22
N LYS A 148 -8.70 -17.80 -7.53
CA LYS A 148 -9.88 -17.91 -8.40
C LYS A 148 -9.51 -18.35 -9.82
N ILE A 149 -8.44 -17.80 -10.40
CA ILE A 149 -7.97 -18.15 -11.75
C ILE A 149 -7.48 -19.61 -11.80
N LEU A 150 -6.79 -20.04 -10.74
CA LEU A 150 -6.32 -21.42 -10.53
C LEU A 150 -7.42 -22.39 -10.08
N MET A 151 -8.65 -21.92 -9.86
CA MET A 151 -9.77 -22.71 -9.33
C MET A 151 -9.44 -23.43 -8.01
N LEU A 152 -8.66 -22.79 -7.14
CA LEU A 152 -8.33 -23.35 -5.82
C LEU A 152 -9.53 -23.25 -4.88
N THR A 153 -9.81 -24.35 -4.17
CA THR A 153 -10.87 -24.42 -3.16
C THR A 153 -10.54 -23.60 -1.92
N ASP A 154 -9.25 -23.57 -1.54
CA ASP A 154 -8.79 -22.88 -0.36
C ASP A 154 -8.38 -21.44 -0.68
N LEU A 155 -8.94 -20.49 0.08
CA LEU A 155 -8.60 -19.08 -0.08
C LEU A 155 -7.26 -18.79 0.61
N PRO A 156 -6.29 -18.18 -0.10
CA PRO A 156 -5.00 -17.85 0.47
C PRO A 156 -5.15 -16.85 1.61
N THR A 157 -4.55 -17.17 2.75
CA THR A 157 -4.43 -16.30 3.92
C THR A 157 -2.96 -15.90 4.11
N ILE A 158 -2.73 -14.72 4.70
CA ILE A 158 -1.38 -14.22 4.97
C ILE A 158 -1.13 -14.27 6.47
N SER A 159 -0.14 -15.06 6.85
CA SER A 159 0.37 -15.17 8.21
C SER A 159 1.64 -14.35 8.36
N LYS A 160 1.78 -13.63 9.48
CA LYS A 160 3.02 -12.95 9.84
C LYS A 160 3.85 -13.92 10.69
N ARG A 161 5.11 -14.10 10.35
CA ARG A 161 6.06 -14.96 11.05
C ARG A 161 6.97 -14.12 11.95
N SER A 162 7.43 -14.72 13.04
CA SER A 162 8.38 -14.13 14.00
C SER A 162 9.79 -14.07 13.42
N GLU A 163 10.14 -15.01 12.55
CA GLU A 163 11.51 -15.21 12.06
C GLU A 163 11.64 -14.86 10.58
N LYS A 164 12.70 -14.12 10.24
CA LYS A 164 13.07 -13.82 8.86
C LYS A 164 13.78 -15.01 8.26
N THR A 165 13.36 -15.40 7.06
CA THR A 165 14.05 -16.44 6.32
C THR A 165 15.10 -15.80 5.44
N THR A 166 16.38 -16.10 5.64
CA THR A 166 17.42 -15.88 4.64
C THR A 166 17.26 -16.95 3.57
N VAL A 167 16.39 -16.69 2.59
CA VAL A 167 16.27 -17.50 1.38
C VAL A 167 16.86 -16.68 0.25
N ASN A 168 17.94 -17.16 -0.33
CA ASN A 168 18.55 -16.55 -1.50
C ASN A 168 17.68 -16.84 -2.73
N LEU A 169 17.83 -16.02 -3.77
CA LEU A 169 17.07 -16.18 -5.02
C LEU A 169 17.33 -17.57 -5.66
N ASP A 170 18.51 -18.12 -5.41
CA ASP A 170 18.98 -19.40 -5.94
C ASP A 170 18.33 -20.62 -5.27
N ASP A 171 17.71 -20.46 -4.08
CA ASP A 171 16.94 -21.55 -3.45
C ASP A 171 15.59 -21.79 -4.16
N ILE A 172 15.28 -20.98 -5.18
CA ILE A 172 14.20 -21.20 -6.14
C ILE A 172 14.77 -21.91 -7.40
N GLU A 173 15.81 -22.74 -7.25
CA GLU A 173 15.99 -23.86 -8.17
C GLU A 173 14.86 -24.87 -7.92
N LEU A 174 13.77 -24.67 -8.67
CA LEU A 174 12.76 -25.69 -8.90
C LEU A 174 13.48 -26.92 -9.43
N ASP A 175 13.36 -28.03 -8.70
CA ASP A 175 13.84 -29.35 -9.07
C ASP A 175 13.42 -29.68 -10.51
N LEU A 176 14.35 -29.47 -11.45
CA LEU A 176 14.22 -29.76 -12.88
C LEU A 176 14.56 -31.22 -13.20
N SER A 177 14.65 -32.11 -12.21
CA SER A 177 15.07 -33.50 -12.41
C SER A 177 13.95 -34.55 -12.38
N GLY A 178 12.68 -34.12 -12.48
CA GLY A 178 11.52 -34.98 -12.26
C GLY A 178 10.58 -35.28 -13.45
N ILE A 179 11.01 -35.10 -14.70
CA ILE A 179 10.27 -35.57 -15.90
C ILE A 179 11.22 -36.29 -16.86
#